data_AF-A0A7S2S4P1-F1
#
_entry.id   AF-A0A7S2S4P1-F1
#
_cell.length_a   1.000
_cell.length_b   1.000
_cell.length_c   1.000
_cell.angle_alpha   90.00
_cell.angle_beta   90.00
_cell.angle_gamma   90.00
#
_symmetry.space_group_name_H-M   'P 1'
#
loop_
_entity.id
_entity.type
_entity.pdbx_description
1 polymer ?
#
loop_
_entity_poly.entity_id
_entity_poly.type
_entity_poly.pdbx_seq_one_letter_code
_entity_poly.pdbx_strand_id
1 'polypeptide(L)'
;GSSSGTGPSSPDRTGAGGPGDDPPAPPSSGMPRKGRLIGDSSPSPRGRGSDARLVVVSPGLDDAEREADEALCSVREAEAALERGLRLAGLRKGRETELLEALGEVKTGRELLVQAMHRMLELRFEGELGARVAAVRREEAAGAAQRIEEDMARAKESWEAEQERRDAANAEEWRRREEDWARRLYDAAEQARRQTAKDMAARSEQAFEQFRDRCLQKVEEARRGADARVSTVEKRSATLHSSSSARVGELEAELAGVRRELGARLQVASDTQRRNEARIAELEAG
;
A
#
# COMPACT_ATOMS: atom_id res chain seq x y z
N GLY A 1 45.06 14.12 -32.27
CA GLY A 1 44.60 14.56 -30.95
C GLY A 1 43.53 15.62 -31.13
N SER A 2 42.42 15.46 -30.41
CA SER A 2 41.48 16.51 -29.95
C SER A 2 40.88 17.44 -31.02
N SER A 3 39.64 17.22 -31.50
CA SER A 3 38.31 17.36 -30.86
C SER A 3 37.65 18.72 -31.15
N SER A 4 36.49 18.65 -31.81
CA SER A 4 35.25 19.45 -31.66
C SER A 4 35.37 20.97 -31.57
N GLY A 5 34.68 21.76 -32.40
CA GLY A 5 33.29 21.58 -32.82
C GLY A 5 32.44 22.65 -32.13
N THR A 6 32.24 23.74 -32.84
CA THR A 6 31.46 24.95 -32.54
C THR A 6 29.96 24.66 -32.30
N GLY A 7 29.32 25.43 -31.40
CA GLY A 7 27.85 25.50 -31.20
C GLY A 7 27.12 26.17 -32.38
N PRO A 8 25.92 26.81 -32.21
CA PRO A 8 25.10 27.03 -31.00
C PRO A 8 23.56 26.88 -31.21
N SER A 9 22.79 27.18 -30.14
CA SER A 9 21.42 27.75 -30.08
C SER A 9 20.15 26.88 -30.26
N SER A 10 19.37 26.80 -29.15
CA SER A 10 17.90 26.87 -28.90
C SER A 10 16.88 26.55 -30.02
N PRO A 11 15.71 25.90 -29.76
CA PRO A 11 14.66 26.45 -28.86
C PRO A 11 13.76 25.44 -28.10
N ASP A 12 12.88 26.01 -27.27
CA ASP A 12 11.77 25.40 -26.54
C ASP A 12 11.00 24.31 -27.29
N ARG A 13 10.71 23.21 -26.58
CA ARG A 13 9.51 22.38 -26.82
C ARG A 13 8.96 21.83 -25.49
N THR A 14 7.77 22.32 -25.20
CA THR A 14 6.72 21.77 -24.34
C THR A 14 6.65 20.24 -24.30
N GLY A 15 6.54 19.67 -23.10
CA GLY A 15 6.18 18.25 -22.92
C GLY A 15 6.19 17.80 -21.44
N ALA A 16 5.01 17.87 -20.82
CA ALA A 16 4.51 16.98 -19.76
C ALA A 16 5.46 16.49 -18.65
N GLY A 17 5.32 17.07 -17.45
CA GLY A 17 5.53 16.39 -16.16
C GLY A 17 4.51 17.01 -15.21
N GLY A 18 3.41 16.36 -14.86
CA GLY A 18 3.33 15.21 -13.96
C GLY A 18 2.52 15.71 -12.77
N PRO A 19 1.24 15.33 -12.59
CA PRO A 19 0.49 15.78 -11.43
C PRO A 19 1.07 15.11 -10.19
N GLY A 20 1.39 15.93 -9.20
CA GLY A 20 1.87 15.49 -7.89
C GLY A 20 0.85 14.57 -7.22
N ASP A 21 1.36 13.47 -6.68
CA ASP A 21 0.66 12.60 -5.75
C ASP A 21 0.56 13.30 -4.40
N ASP A 22 -0.42 14.19 -4.24
CA ASP A 22 -0.92 14.57 -2.93
C ASP A 22 -1.79 13.42 -2.38
N PRO A 23 -1.58 12.95 -1.14
CA PRO A 23 -2.44 11.95 -0.53
C PRO A 23 -3.85 12.53 -0.28
N PRO A 24 -4.93 11.74 -0.46
CA PRO A 24 -6.29 12.25 -0.30
C PRO A 24 -6.59 12.63 1.16
N ALA A 25 -7.21 13.79 1.33
CA ALA A 25 -7.71 14.30 2.60
C ALA A 25 -8.78 13.36 3.21
N PRO A 26 -8.88 13.27 4.56
CA PRO A 26 -9.88 12.43 5.22
C PRO A 26 -11.30 13.01 5.06
N PRO A 27 -12.33 12.15 4.99
CA PRO A 27 -13.70 12.60 4.81
C PRO A 27 -14.25 13.28 6.07
N SER A 28 -14.95 14.39 5.83
CA SER A 28 -15.70 15.21 6.79
C SER A 28 -16.74 14.39 7.56
N SER A 29 -16.73 14.52 8.90
CA SER A 29 -17.73 13.93 9.78
C SER A 29 -19.09 14.64 9.63
N GLY A 30 -20.02 14.00 8.93
CA GLY A 30 -21.45 14.33 9.01
C GLY A 30 -22.03 13.80 10.32
N MET A 31 -22.51 14.69 11.18
CA MET A 31 -23.31 14.34 12.36
C MET A 31 -24.65 13.69 11.96
N PRO A 32 -25.19 12.75 12.76
CA PRO A 32 -26.62 12.58 12.88
C PRO A 32 -27.16 13.15 14.21
N ARG A 33 -28.30 13.81 14.10
CA ARG A 33 -29.10 14.37 15.21
C ARG A 33 -29.95 13.28 15.91
N LYS A 34 -30.02 13.43 17.23
CA LYS A 34 -31.07 13.09 18.22
C LYS A 34 -32.34 12.31 17.79
N GLY A 35 -32.69 11.35 18.67
CA GLY A 35 -34.03 10.78 18.95
C GLY A 35 -33.93 9.27 19.18
N ARG A 36 -34.44 8.61 20.22
CA ARG A 36 -35.60 8.85 21.10
C ARG A 36 -35.46 7.97 22.37
N LEU A 37 -35.89 8.52 23.50
CA LEU A 37 -36.01 7.89 24.82
C LEU A 37 -37.17 6.89 24.91
N ILE A 38 -36.90 5.69 25.42
CA ILE A 38 -37.79 4.78 26.19
C ILE A 38 -36.79 3.95 27.04
N GLY A 39 -36.69 3.97 28.37
CA GLY A 39 -37.71 4.05 29.40
C GLY A 39 -38.07 2.62 29.83
N ASP A 40 -37.33 2.02 30.79
CA ASP A 40 -37.90 1.26 31.91
C ASP A 40 -36.86 0.57 32.82
N SER A 41 -36.82 1.08 34.06
CA SER A 41 -37.06 0.34 35.30
C SER A 41 -36.08 -0.73 35.83
N SER A 42 -35.39 -0.32 36.92
CA SER A 42 -35.13 -1.05 38.18
C SER A 42 -33.89 -1.95 38.31
N PRO A 43 -33.39 -2.23 39.55
CA PRO A 43 -33.44 -1.46 40.79
C PRO A 43 -32.05 -1.17 41.41
N SER A 44 -31.95 -0.08 42.18
CA SER A 44 -30.76 0.29 42.95
C SER A 44 -30.43 -0.73 44.06
N PRO A 45 -29.15 -1.08 44.29
CA PRO A 45 -28.75 -1.74 45.52
C PRO A 45 -28.63 -0.67 46.61
N ARG A 46 -29.35 -0.87 47.71
CA ARG A 46 -29.20 -0.12 48.96
C ARG A 46 -27.78 -0.33 49.50
N GLY A 47 -26.88 0.55 49.11
CA GLY A 47 -25.58 0.75 49.76
C GLY A 47 -25.80 1.35 51.13
N ARG A 48 -25.43 0.59 52.15
CA ARG A 48 -25.51 0.90 53.59
C ARG A 48 -24.70 2.19 53.87
N GLY A 49 -25.37 3.34 53.83
CA GLY A 49 -24.81 4.62 54.26
C GLY A 49 -24.43 4.52 55.73
N SER A 50 -23.15 4.66 56.01
CA SER A 50 -22.66 4.92 57.36
C SER A 50 -23.25 6.27 57.77
N ASP A 51 -24.13 6.28 58.77
CA ASP A 51 -24.59 7.48 59.47
C ASP A 51 -23.38 8.11 60.19
N ALA A 52 -22.47 8.70 59.41
CA ALA A 52 -21.56 9.69 59.92
C ALA A 52 -22.42 10.93 60.20
N ARG A 53 -22.99 10.97 61.41
CA ARG A 53 -23.55 12.20 61.97
C ARG A 53 -22.43 13.23 61.93
N LEU A 54 -22.42 14.06 60.90
CA LEU A 54 -21.64 15.28 60.83
C LEU A 54 -22.18 16.19 61.93
N VAL A 55 -21.67 15.98 63.15
CA VAL A 55 -21.85 16.93 64.25
C VAL A 55 -20.99 18.12 63.86
N VAL A 56 -21.58 19.09 63.19
CA VAL A 56 -20.96 20.40 63.03
C VAL A 56 -21.06 21.08 64.39
N VAL A 57 -20.14 20.73 65.28
CA VAL A 57 -19.92 21.46 66.52
C VAL A 57 -19.48 22.85 66.08
N SER A 58 -20.37 23.83 66.24
CA SER A 58 -20.00 25.24 66.15
C SER A 58 -19.73 25.66 67.57
N PRO A 59 -18.49 25.50 68.10
CA PRO A 59 -18.21 25.61 69.53
C PRO A 59 -18.69 26.94 70.13
N GLY A 60 -18.67 28.04 69.37
CA GLY A 60 -19.18 29.32 69.83
C GLY A 60 -20.71 29.45 69.91
N LEU A 61 -21.46 28.58 69.22
CA LEU A 61 -22.93 28.56 69.27
C LEU A 61 -23.44 27.67 70.41
N ASP A 62 -22.73 26.58 70.69
CA ASP A 62 -22.99 25.69 71.83
C ASP A 62 -22.76 26.40 73.17
N ASP A 63 -21.67 27.15 73.29
CA ASP A 63 -21.37 27.95 74.47
C ASP A 63 -22.38 29.11 74.65
N ALA A 64 -22.80 29.74 73.54
CA ALA A 64 -23.80 30.82 73.56
C ALA A 64 -25.23 30.33 73.88
N GLU A 65 -25.61 29.13 73.42
CA GLU A 65 -26.88 28.49 73.77
C GLU A 65 -26.94 28.17 75.26
N ARG A 66 -25.84 27.63 75.81
CA ARG A 66 -25.70 27.36 77.24
C ARG A 66 -25.77 28.64 78.08
N GLU A 67 -25.07 29.69 77.68
CA GLU A 67 -25.09 30.99 78.36
C GLU A 67 -26.51 31.62 78.32
N ALA A 68 -27.22 31.49 77.20
CA ALA A 68 -28.58 31.97 77.05
C ALA A 68 -29.61 31.18 77.90
N ASP A 69 -29.43 29.86 78.02
CA ASP A 69 -30.25 29.01 78.91
C ASP A 69 -30.04 29.35 80.39
N GLU A 70 -28.79 29.57 80.79
CA GLU A 70 -28.44 30.02 82.15
C GLU A 70 -29.04 31.41 82.44
N ALA A 71 -28.97 32.33 81.48
CA ALA A 71 -29.59 33.66 81.57
C ALA A 71 -31.12 33.60 81.64
N LEU A 72 -31.78 32.72 80.87
CA LEU A 72 -33.23 32.54 80.94
C LEU A 72 -33.69 32.01 82.30
N CYS A 73 -32.93 31.09 82.89
CA CYS A 73 -33.19 30.59 84.23
C CYS A 73 -33.13 31.73 85.25
N SER A 74 -32.07 32.55 85.20
CA SER A 74 -31.91 33.71 86.09
C SER A 74 -33.02 34.76 85.93
N VAL A 75 -33.41 35.07 84.68
CA VAL A 75 -34.50 36.01 84.37
C VAL A 75 -35.84 35.50 84.91
N ARG A 76 -36.13 34.20 84.81
CA ARG A 76 -37.36 33.59 85.37
C ARG A 76 -37.37 33.65 86.90
N GLU A 77 -36.22 33.43 87.54
CA GLU A 77 -36.10 33.56 88.99
C GLU A 77 -36.32 34.99 89.46
N ALA A 78 -35.76 35.98 88.74
CA ALA A 78 -35.96 37.40 89.00
C ALA A 78 -37.42 37.83 88.80
N GLU A 79 -38.07 37.40 87.72
CA GLU A 79 -39.50 37.63 87.47
C GLU A 79 -40.37 37.06 88.60
N ALA A 80 -40.11 35.82 89.01
CA ALA A 80 -40.83 35.19 90.12
C ALA A 80 -40.60 35.91 91.46
N ALA A 81 -39.40 36.45 91.69
CA ALA A 81 -39.09 37.24 92.89
C ALA A 81 -39.83 38.60 92.89
N LEU A 82 -39.87 39.29 91.75
CA LEU A 82 -40.61 40.55 91.59
C LEU A 82 -42.12 40.35 91.73
N GLU A 83 -42.68 39.27 91.16
CA GLU A 83 -44.10 38.92 91.33
C GLU A 83 -44.45 38.61 92.79
N ARG A 84 -43.57 37.91 93.52
CA ARG A 84 -43.74 37.71 94.97
C ARG A 84 -43.65 39.03 95.73
N GLY A 85 -42.72 39.90 95.36
CA GLY A 85 -42.57 41.24 95.93
C GLY A 85 -43.81 42.10 95.76
N LEU A 86 -44.41 42.11 94.56
CA LEU A 86 -45.66 42.81 94.27
C LEU A 86 -46.83 42.31 95.11
N ARG A 87 -46.98 41.00 95.28
CA ARG A 87 -48.03 40.40 96.15
C ARG A 87 -47.89 40.83 97.61
N LEU A 88 -46.66 41.03 98.09
CA LEU A 88 -46.36 41.48 99.45
C LEU A 88 -46.44 43.01 99.61
N ALA A 89 -46.21 43.75 98.53
CA ALA A 89 -46.16 45.22 98.51
C ALA A 89 -47.53 45.91 98.48
N GLY A 90 -48.63 45.18 98.29
CA GLY A 90 -50.03 45.66 98.27
C GLY A 90 -50.52 46.42 99.52
N LEU A 91 -49.61 46.84 100.41
CA LEU A 91 -49.84 47.62 101.62
C LEU A 91 -49.11 48.99 101.62
N ARG A 92 -48.30 49.34 100.60
CA ARG A 92 -47.62 50.66 100.51
C ARG A 92 -47.55 51.20 99.08
N LYS A 93 -48.40 52.19 98.76
CA LYS A 93 -48.61 52.81 97.43
C LYS A 93 -47.36 53.31 96.67
N GLY A 94 -46.22 53.53 97.32
CA GLY A 94 -45.01 54.08 96.68
C GLY A 94 -44.04 53.05 96.10
N ARG A 95 -44.05 51.79 96.57
CA ARG A 95 -43.10 50.74 96.13
C ARG A 95 -43.67 49.84 95.03
N GLU A 96 -44.98 49.92 94.80
CA GLU A 96 -45.69 49.11 93.82
C GLU A 96 -45.35 49.54 92.38
N THR A 97 -45.23 50.84 92.13
CA THR A 97 -44.87 51.40 90.82
C THR A 97 -43.47 51.00 90.39
N GLU A 98 -42.48 51.09 91.30
CA GLU A 98 -41.09 50.70 91.04
C GLU A 98 -40.97 49.19 90.74
N LEU A 99 -41.73 48.35 91.44
CA LEU A 99 -41.76 46.90 91.21
C LEU A 99 -42.46 46.52 89.89
N LEU A 100 -43.48 47.27 89.47
CA LEU A 100 -44.15 47.07 88.18
C LEU A 100 -43.24 47.46 87.02
N GLU A 101 -42.48 48.56 87.14
CA GLU A 101 -41.49 48.98 86.14
C GLU A 101 -40.37 47.95 86.00
N ALA A 102 -39.77 47.51 87.12
CA ALA A 102 -38.76 46.45 87.12
C ALA A 102 -39.29 45.12 86.55
N LEU A 103 -40.54 44.74 86.84
CA LEU A 103 -41.15 43.54 86.25
C LEU A 103 -41.36 43.69 84.74
N GLY A 104 -41.71 44.89 84.26
CA GLY A 104 -41.81 45.21 82.84
C GLY A 104 -40.46 45.03 82.13
N GLU A 105 -39.39 45.61 82.68
CA GLU A 105 -38.03 45.48 82.14
C GLU A 105 -37.55 44.04 82.09
N VAL A 106 -37.78 43.25 83.15
CA VAL A 106 -37.43 41.82 83.19
C VAL A 106 -38.21 41.01 82.15
N LYS A 107 -39.49 41.32 81.93
CA LYS A 107 -40.31 40.66 80.90
C LYS A 107 -39.85 41.01 79.49
N THR A 108 -39.53 42.27 79.22
CA THR A 108 -38.96 42.70 77.94
C THR A 108 -37.58 42.06 77.71
N GLY A 109 -36.73 41.99 78.73
CA GLY A 109 -35.45 41.30 78.68
C GLY A 109 -35.60 39.80 78.36
N ARG A 110 -36.59 39.14 78.96
CA ARG A 110 -36.93 37.74 78.67
C ARG A 110 -37.35 37.54 77.21
N GLU A 111 -38.20 38.41 76.68
CA GLU A 111 -38.66 38.34 75.29
C GLU A 111 -37.51 38.49 74.30
N LEU A 112 -36.60 39.45 74.53
CA LEU A 112 -35.40 39.63 73.73
C LEU A 112 -34.47 38.41 73.78
N LEU A 113 -34.31 37.80 74.96
CA LEU A 113 -33.49 36.60 75.13
C LEU A 113 -34.09 35.39 74.40
N VAL A 114 -35.41 35.20 74.47
CA VAL A 114 -36.11 34.16 73.69
C VAL A 114 -35.97 34.38 72.19
N GLN A 115 -36.07 35.62 71.71
CA GLN A 115 -35.86 35.95 70.29
C GLN A 115 -34.42 35.67 69.85
N ALA A 116 -33.43 36.02 70.68
CA ALA A 116 -32.02 35.73 70.41
C ALA A 116 -31.76 34.22 70.31
N MET A 117 -32.33 33.42 71.23
CA MET A 117 -32.23 31.97 71.19
C MET A 117 -32.91 31.35 69.97
N HIS A 118 -34.09 31.85 69.59
CA HIS A 118 -34.75 31.40 68.36
C HIS A 118 -33.87 31.65 67.14
N ARG A 119 -33.23 32.83 67.07
CA ARG A 119 -32.32 33.18 65.99
C ARG A 119 -31.06 32.32 65.97
N MET A 120 -30.51 31.96 67.13
CA MET A 120 -29.37 31.03 67.21
C MET A 120 -29.75 29.64 66.67
N LEU A 121 -30.92 29.12 67.05
CA LEU A 121 -31.42 27.84 66.53
C LEU A 121 -31.62 27.87 65.01
N GLU A 122 -32.21 28.94 64.47
CA GLU A 122 -32.34 29.13 63.02
C GLU A 122 -30.98 29.07 62.30
N LEU A 123 -29.99 29.81 62.79
CA LEU A 123 -28.64 29.84 62.21
C LEU A 123 -27.96 28.46 62.28
N ARG A 124 -28.19 27.70 63.35
CA ARG A 124 -27.70 26.31 63.49
C ARG A 124 -28.32 25.41 62.44
N PHE A 125 -29.64 25.45 62.28
CA PHE A 125 -30.34 24.66 61.27
C PHE A 125 -29.91 25.02 59.85
N GLU A 126 -29.75 26.31 59.54
CA GLU A 126 -29.23 26.78 58.25
C GLU A 126 -27.81 26.25 57.98
N GLY A 127 -26.92 26.29 58.98
CA GLY A 127 -25.56 25.75 58.89
C GLY A 127 -25.53 24.24 58.68
N GLU A 128 -26.31 23.48 59.45
CA GLU A 128 -26.40 22.02 59.33
C GLU A 128 -27.00 21.58 57.98
N LEU A 129 -28.06 22.25 57.52
CA LEU A 129 -28.63 22.00 56.20
C LEU A 129 -27.64 22.34 55.09
N GLY A 130 -26.92 23.47 55.19
CA GLY A 130 -25.87 23.84 54.25
C GLY A 130 -24.75 22.79 54.17
N ALA A 131 -24.31 22.28 55.32
CA ALA A 131 -23.29 21.23 55.39
C ALA A 131 -23.77 19.91 54.78
N ARG A 132 -25.01 19.50 55.03
CA ARG A 132 -25.61 18.28 54.45
C ARG A 132 -25.77 18.40 52.94
N VAL A 133 -26.27 19.54 52.44
CA VAL A 133 -26.39 19.80 50.99
C VAL A 133 -25.01 19.79 50.32
N ALA A 134 -23.99 20.37 50.97
CA ALA A 134 -22.62 20.32 50.44
C ALA A 134 -22.06 18.90 50.41
N ALA A 135 -22.34 18.06 51.41
CA ALA A 135 -21.92 16.66 51.44
C ALA A 135 -22.56 15.85 50.30
N VAL A 136 -23.89 15.95 50.12
CA VAL A 136 -24.60 15.27 49.02
C VAL A 136 -24.06 15.69 47.65
N ARG A 137 -23.83 16.99 47.44
CA ARG A 137 -23.25 17.48 46.18
C ARG A 137 -21.85 16.93 45.90
N ARG A 138 -21.03 16.74 46.94
CA ARG A 138 -19.69 16.13 46.78
C ARG A 138 -19.80 14.65 46.41
N GLU A 139 -20.71 13.91 47.03
CA GLU A 139 -20.95 12.50 46.70
C GLU A 139 -21.49 12.34 45.27
N GLU A 140 -22.45 13.17 44.86
CA GLU A 140 -22.96 13.19 43.49
C GLU A 140 -21.87 13.53 42.47
N ALA A 141 -21.01 14.52 42.78
CA ALA A 141 -19.88 14.90 41.95
C ALA A 141 -18.84 13.78 41.86
N ALA A 142 -18.52 13.11 42.97
CA ALA A 142 -17.60 11.98 42.99
C ALA A 142 -18.14 10.79 42.18
N GLY A 143 -19.43 10.45 42.34
CA GLY A 143 -20.07 9.41 41.56
C GLY A 143 -20.17 9.75 40.06
N ALA A 144 -20.36 11.03 39.71
CA ALA A 144 -20.32 11.48 38.32
C ALA A 144 -18.91 11.39 37.73
N ALA A 145 -17.88 11.77 38.48
CA ALA A 145 -16.48 11.66 38.06
C ALA A 145 -16.10 10.19 37.80
N GLN A 146 -16.48 9.28 38.70
CA GLN A 146 -16.23 7.85 38.52
C GLN A 146 -16.91 7.29 37.26
N ARG A 147 -18.17 7.64 37.01
CA ARG A 147 -18.86 7.21 35.77
C ARG A 147 -18.18 7.73 34.51
N ILE A 148 -17.71 8.98 34.52
CA ILE A 148 -16.97 9.56 33.39
C ILE A 148 -15.65 8.81 33.18
N GLU A 149 -14.94 8.46 34.25
CA GLU A 149 -13.71 7.67 34.17
C GLU A 149 -13.96 6.28 33.58
N GLU A 150 -14.99 5.57 34.04
CA GLU A 150 -15.41 4.28 33.50
C GLU A 150 -15.85 4.38 32.02
N ASP A 151 -16.57 5.44 31.65
CA ASP A 151 -16.97 5.69 30.26
C ASP A 151 -15.77 6.00 29.36
N MET A 152 -14.80 6.79 29.84
CA MET A 152 -13.56 7.05 29.11
C MET A 152 -12.70 5.79 28.96
N ALA A 153 -12.63 4.94 29.99
CA ALA A 153 -11.93 3.66 29.91
C ALA A 153 -12.56 2.74 28.85
N ARG A 154 -13.90 2.59 28.87
CA ARG A 154 -14.63 1.82 27.86
C ARG A 154 -14.48 2.39 26.45
N ALA A 155 -14.51 3.72 26.32
CA ALA A 155 -14.31 4.38 25.03
C ALA A 155 -12.88 4.15 24.50
N LYS A 156 -11.88 4.19 25.38
CA LYS A 156 -10.49 3.91 25.04
C LYS A 156 -10.31 2.46 24.58
N GLU A 157 -10.79 1.48 25.34
CA GLU A 157 -10.75 0.06 24.96
C GLU A 157 -11.45 -0.19 23.62
N SER A 158 -12.64 0.41 23.42
CA SER A 158 -13.37 0.27 22.16
C SER A 158 -12.62 0.90 20.98
N TRP A 159 -11.92 2.02 21.20
CA TRP A 159 -11.13 2.66 20.16
C TRP A 159 -9.87 1.85 19.83
N GLU A 160 -9.17 1.32 20.83
CA GLU A 160 -7.99 0.46 20.65
C GLU A 160 -8.37 -0.82 19.88
N ALA A 161 -9.48 -1.48 20.25
CA ALA A 161 -9.99 -2.66 19.53
C ALA A 161 -10.43 -2.35 18.09
N GLU A 162 -10.85 -1.12 17.80
CA GLU A 162 -11.15 -0.67 16.43
C GLU A 162 -9.88 -0.39 15.64
N GLN A 163 -8.84 0.19 16.26
CA GLN A 163 -7.53 0.37 15.63
C GLN A 163 -6.90 -0.97 15.28
N GLU A 164 -6.89 -1.93 16.20
CA GLU A 164 -6.35 -3.28 15.94
C GLU A 164 -7.08 -3.96 14.77
N ARG A 165 -8.41 -3.81 14.68
CA ARG A 165 -9.19 -4.34 13.55
C ARG A 165 -8.82 -3.67 12.23
N ARG A 166 -8.58 -2.36 12.22
CA ARG A 166 -8.14 -1.62 11.03
C ARG A 166 -6.72 -2.01 10.62
N ASP A 167 -5.82 -2.14 11.57
CA ASP A 167 -4.43 -2.53 11.31
C ASP A 167 -4.36 -3.97 10.79
N ALA A 168 -5.16 -4.89 11.36
CA ALA A 168 -5.28 -6.25 10.87
C ALA A 168 -5.83 -6.30 9.44
N ALA A 169 -6.88 -5.52 9.13
CA ALA A 169 -7.43 -5.43 7.78
C ALA A 169 -6.42 -4.84 6.78
N ASN A 170 -5.73 -3.76 7.14
CA ASN A 170 -4.67 -3.17 6.34
C ASN A 170 -3.52 -4.14 6.08
N ALA A 171 -3.10 -4.89 7.11
CA ALA A 171 -2.04 -5.89 6.97
C ALA A 171 -2.45 -7.05 6.05
N GLU A 172 -3.72 -7.45 6.05
CA GLU A 172 -4.24 -8.44 5.10
C GLU A 172 -4.32 -7.89 3.67
N GLU A 173 -4.76 -6.65 3.49
CA GLU A 173 -4.73 -5.99 2.17
C GLU A 173 -3.31 -5.88 1.61
N TRP A 174 -2.33 -5.49 2.43
CA TRP A 174 -0.93 -5.44 2.02
C TRP A 174 -0.41 -6.79 1.59
N ARG A 175 -0.68 -7.86 2.35
CA ARG A 175 -0.31 -9.23 1.96
C ARG A 175 -0.93 -9.65 0.63
N ARG A 176 -2.22 -9.37 0.41
CA ARG A 176 -2.87 -9.66 -0.89
C ARG A 176 -2.23 -8.89 -2.04
N ARG A 177 -1.89 -7.61 -1.84
CA ARG A 177 -1.20 -6.80 -2.85
C ARG A 177 0.19 -7.33 -3.15
N GLU A 178 0.93 -7.78 -2.15
CA GLU A 178 2.25 -8.40 -2.33
C GLU A 178 2.14 -9.71 -3.12
N GLU A 179 1.17 -10.58 -2.79
CA GLU A 179 0.93 -11.81 -3.53
C GLU A 179 0.53 -11.54 -4.98
N ASP A 180 -0.37 -10.59 -5.22
CA ASP A 180 -0.78 -10.19 -6.57
C ASP A 180 0.38 -9.60 -7.38
N TRP A 181 1.22 -8.77 -6.73
CA TRP A 181 2.41 -8.22 -7.37
C TRP A 181 3.41 -9.33 -7.73
N ALA A 182 3.65 -10.28 -6.83
CA ALA A 182 4.51 -11.43 -7.09
C ALA A 182 4.00 -12.30 -8.25
N ARG A 183 2.68 -12.55 -8.31
CA ARG A 183 2.04 -13.25 -9.45
C ARG A 183 2.26 -12.52 -10.77
N ARG A 184 2.02 -11.21 -10.79
CA ARG A 184 2.23 -10.38 -12.01
C ARG A 184 3.69 -10.42 -12.47
N LEU A 185 4.64 -10.37 -11.55
CA LEU A 185 6.07 -10.49 -11.88
C LEU A 185 6.41 -11.87 -12.45
N TYR A 186 5.88 -12.94 -11.85
CA TYR A 186 6.06 -14.29 -12.34
C TYR A 186 5.50 -14.46 -13.76
N ASP A 187 4.26 -14.02 -13.99
CA ASP A 187 3.60 -14.10 -15.29
C ASP A 187 4.36 -13.30 -16.35
N ALA A 188 4.82 -12.09 -16.01
CA ALA A 188 5.63 -11.26 -16.90
C ALA A 188 6.96 -11.93 -17.25
N ALA A 189 7.64 -12.55 -16.27
CA ALA A 189 8.87 -13.29 -16.49
C ALA A 189 8.65 -14.54 -17.37
N GLU A 190 7.54 -15.26 -17.18
CA GLU A 190 7.21 -16.42 -17.99
C GLU A 190 6.86 -16.02 -19.44
N GLN A 191 6.11 -14.93 -19.62
CA GLN A 191 5.84 -14.36 -20.94
C GLN A 191 7.12 -13.93 -21.65
N ALA A 192 8.04 -13.26 -20.95
CA ALA A 192 9.33 -12.87 -21.50
C ALA A 192 10.17 -14.07 -21.93
N ARG A 193 10.17 -15.17 -21.14
CA ARG A 193 10.84 -16.43 -21.50
C ARG A 193 10.24 -17.05 -22.76
N ARG A 194 8.90 -17.15 -22.83
CA ARG A 194 8.19 -17.68 -24.01
C ARG A 194 8.48 -16.84 -25.25
N GLN A 195 8.50 -15.52 -25.12
CA GLN A 195 8.81 -14.63 -26.24
C GLN A 195 10.26 -14.80 -26.69
N THR A 196 11.21 -14.86 -25.76
CA THR A 196 12.62 -15.09 -26.09
C THR A 196 12.83 -16.42 -26.80
N ALA A 197 12.11 -17.47 -26.38
CA ALA A 197 12.17 -18.78 -27.06
C ALA A 197 11.61 -18.71 -28.49
N LYS A 198 10.50 -18.00 -28.72
CA LYS A 198 9.94 -17.77 -30.06
C LYS A 198 10.92 -17.01 -30.95
N ASP A 199 11.51 -15.94 -30.42
CA ASP A 199 12.46 -15.11 -31.15
C ASP A 199 13.74 -15.91 -31.50
N MET A 200 14.24 -16.74 -30.60
CA MET A 200 15.37 -17.63 -30.87
C MET A 200 15.02 -18.69 -31.92
N ALA A 201 13.84 -19.29 -31.85
CA ALA A 201 13.39 -20.25 -32.85
C ALA A 201 13.31 -19.59 -34.24
N ALA A 202 12.66 -18.43 -34.35
CA ALA A 202 12.56 -17.69 -35.61
C ALA A 202 13.93 -17.30 -36.18
N ARG A 203 14.86 -16.83 -35.33
CA ARG A 203 16.24 -16.53 -35.75
C ARG A 203 16.99 -17.78 -36.21
N SER A 204 16.81 -18.91 -35.53
CA SER A 204 17.45 -20.17 -35.92
C SER A 204 16.92 -20.69 -37.26
N GLU A 205 15.61 -20.62 -37.49
CA GLU A 205 14.98 -21.01 -38.75
C GLU A 205 15.50 -20.15 -39.90
N GLN A 206 15.54 -18.83 -39.73
CA GLN A 206 16.12 -17.92 -40.72
C GLN A 206 17.60 -18.22 -40.98
N ALA A 207 18.38 -18.54 -39.95
CA ALA A 207 19.78 -18.91 -40.11
C ALA A 207 19.96 -20.23 -40.89
N PHE A 208 19.08 -21.22 -40.65
CA PHE A 208 19.06 -22.47 -41.41
C PHE A 208 18.66 -22.25 -42.87
N GLU A 209 17.68 -21.41 -43.15
CA GLU A 209 17.30 -21.06 -44.52
C GLU A 209 18.44 -20.37 -45.26
N GLN A 210 19.08 -19.37 -44.65
CA GLN A 210 20.26 -18.71 -45.22
C GLN A 210 21.42 -19.69 -45.45
N PHE A 211 21.59 -20.68 -44.57
CA PHE A 211 22.59 -21.73 -44.77
C PHE A 211 22.22 -22.65 -45.94
N ARG A 212 20.96 -23.10 -46.01
CA ARG A 212 20.44 -23.93 -47.11
C ARG A 212 20.62 -23.22 -48.44
N ASP A 213 20.27 -21.94 -48.54
CA ASP A 213 20.36 -21.17 -49.77
C ASP A 213 21.82 -20.99 -50.21
N ARG A 214 22.74 -20.75 -49.27
CA ARG A 214 24.19 -20.74 -49.55
C ARG A 214 24.71 -22.08 -50.05
N CYS A 215 24.24 -23.19 -49.47
CA CYS A 215 24.59 -24.53 -49.92
C CYS A 215 24.07 -24.80 -51.34
N LEU A 216 22.81 -24.45 -51.62
CA LEU A 216 22.21 -24.59 -52.95
C LEU A 216 22.95 -23.74 -53.98
N GLN A 217 23.29 -22.49 -53.67
CA GLN A 217 24.11 -21.63 -54.53
C GLN A 217 25.47 -22.28 -54.85
N LYS A 218 26.16 -22.83 -53.86
CA LYS A 218 27.45 -23.52 -54.10
C LYS A 218 27.30 -24.78 -54.96
N VAL A 219 26.22 -25.55 -54.77
CA VAL A 219 25.93 -26.72 -55.61
C VAL A 219 25.65 -26.30 -57.05
N GLU A 220 24.89 -25.22 -57.24
CA GLU A 220 24.59 -24.62 -58.54
C GLU A 220 25.85 -24.10 -59.24
N GLU A 221 26.72 -23.40 -58.51
CA GLU A 221 28.04 -22.94 -59.00
C GLU A 221 28.94 -24.11 -59.40
N ALA A 222 29.01 -25.16 -58.57
CA ALA A 222 29.77 -26.37 -58.88
C ALA A 222 29.22 -27.08 -60.12
N ARG A 223 27.89 -27.14 -60.27
CA ARG A 223 27.22 -27.69 -61.45
C ARG A 223 27.58 -26.89 -62.70
N ARG A 224 27.42 -25.56 -62.68
CA ARG A 224 27.80 -24.70 -63.82
C ARG A 224 29.29 -24.85 -64.17
N GLY A 225 30.15 -24.95 -63.15
CA GLY A 225 31.58 -25.20 -63.33
C GLY A 225 31.87 -26.56 -63.96
N ALA A 226 31.13 -27.60 -63.58
CA ALA A 226 31.23 -28.94 -64.17
C ALA A 226 30.74 -28.94 -65.63
N ASP A 227 29.58 -28.33 -65.91
CA ASP A 227 29.01 -28.22 -67.26
C ASP A 227 29.97 -27.47 -68.21
N ALA A 228 30.59 -26.38 -67.74
CA ALA A 228 31.60 -25.64 -68.49
C ALA A 228 32.85 -26.49 -68.80
N ARG A 229 33.29 -27.32 -67.86
CA ARG A 229 34.41 -28.26 -68.07
C ARG A 229 34.04 -29.35 -69.08
N VAL A 230 32.85 -29.94 -68.96
CA VAL A 230 32.34 -30.94 -69.90
C VAL A 230 32.29 -30.36 -71.31
N SER A 231 31.68 -29.17 -71.49
CA SER A 231 31.65 -28.49 -72.79
C SER A 231 33.06 -28.22 -73.35
N THR A 232 34.02 -27.87 -72.48
CA THR A 232 35.41 -27.67 -72.90
C THR A 232 36.06 -28.98 -73.34
N VAL A 233 35.82 -30.07 -72.62
CA VAL A 233 36.31 -31.41 -72.97
C VAL A 233 35.70 -31.89 -74.29
N GLU A 234 34.40 -31.71 -74.51
CA GLU A 234 33.71 -32.04 -75.75
C GLU A 234 34.24 -31.23 -76.95
N LYS A 235 34.49 -29.92 -76.77
CA LYS A 235 35.10 -29.09 -77.82
C LYS A 235 36.54 -29.55 -78.14
N ARG A 236 37.33 -29.88 -77.11
CA ARG A 236 38.68 -30.42 -77.29
C ARG A 236 38.68 -31.80 -77.94
N SER A 237 37.74 -32.68 -77.57
CA SER A 237 37.63 -33.99 -78.20
C SER A 237 37.20 -33.87 -79.66
N ALA A 238 36.23 -33.01 -79.99
CA ALA A 238 35.79 -32.75 -81.35
C ALA A 238 36.93 -32.20 -82.24
N THR A 239 37.69 -31.23 -81.73
CA THR A 239 38.86 -30.69 -82.46
C THR A 239 39.95 -31.74 -82.68
N LEU A 240 40.29 -32.54 -81.65
CA LEU A 240 41.22 -33.65 -81.79
C LEU A 240 40.75 -34.72 -82.78
N HIS A 241 39.46 -35.08 -82.76
CA HIS A 241 38.89 -36.03 -83.73
C HIS A 241 38.95 -35.47 -85.16
N SER A 242 38.62 -34.19 -85.35
CA SER A 242 38.71 -33.57 -86.69
C SER A 242 40.16 -33.54 -87.21
N SER A 243 41.12 -33.22 -86.36
CA SER A 243 42.55 -33.21 -86.70
C SER A 243 43.08 -34.62 -86.98
N SER A 244 42.71 -35.59 -86.15
CA SER A 244 43.08 -37.00 -86.34
C SER A 244 42.48 -37.55 -87.64
N SER A 245 41.21 -37.26 -87.91
CA SER A 245 40.54 -37.66 -89.15
C SER A 245 41.17 -37.03 -90.39
N ALA A 246 41.52 -35.74 -90.33
CA ALA A 246 42.26 -35.08 -91.41
C ALA A 246 43.61 -35.77 -91.66
N ARG A 247 44.35 -36.10 -90.59
CA ARG A 247 45.64 -36.78 -90.70
C ARG A 247 45.52 -38.20 -91.25
N VAL A 248 44.48 -38.94 -90.86
CA VAL A 248 44.20 -40.27 -91.43
C VAL A 248 43.89 -40.15 -92.93
N GLY A 249 43.07 -39.17 -93.34
CA GLY A 249 42.80 -38.92 -94.75
C GLY A 249 44.05 -38.57 -95.58
N GLU A 250 44.96 -37.76 -95.02
CA GLU A 250 46.27 -37.47 -95.63
C GLU A 250 47.09 -38.75 -95.83
N LEU A 251 47.19 -39.59 -94.78
CA LEU A 251 47.94 -40.85 -94.84
C LEU A 251 47.32 -41.86 -95.81
N GLU A 252 46.00 -41.92 -95.92
CA GLU A 252 45.31 -42.74 -96.92
C GLU A 252 45.60 -42.26 -98.34
N ALA A 253 45.66 -40.94 -98.56
CA ALA A 253 46.02 -40.37 -99.85
C ALA A 253 47.49 -40.65 -100.23
N GLU A 254 48.41 -40.53 -99.26
CA GLU A 254 49.83 -40.90 -99.42
C GLU A 254 49.96 -42.40 -99.75
N LEU A 255 49.27 -43.27 -99.01
CA LEU A 255 49.26 -44.72 -99.26
C LEU A 255 48.71 -45.05 -100.65
N ALA A 256 47.63 -44.39 -101.08
CA ALA A 256 47.08 -44.53 -102.43
C ALA A 256 48.07 -44.05 -103.51
N GLY A 257 48.88 -43.02 -103.21
CA GLY A 257 49.97 -42.56 -104.06
C GLY A 257 51.07 -43.61 -104.19
N VAL A 258 51.58 -44.13 -103.07
CA VAL A 258 52.61 -45.17 -103.03
C VAL A 258 52.13 -46.45 -103.74
N ARG A 259 50.86 -46.85 -103.56
CA ARG A 259 50.27 -48.00 -104.26
C ARG A 259 50.24 -47.79 -105.77
N ARG A 260 49.86 -46.60 -106.24
CA ARG A 260 49.87 -46.26 -107.67
C ARG A 260 51.29 -46.26 -108.24
N GLU A 261 52.25 -45.70 -107.51
CA GLU A 261 53.66 -45.69 -107.93
C GLU A 261 54.24 -47.10 -107.99
N LEU A 262 53.98 -47.93 -106.97
CA LEU A 262 54.39 -49.33 -106.94
C LEU A 262 53.74 -50.12 -108.08
N GLY A 263 52.44 -49.90 -108.33
CA GLY A 263 51.72 -50.51 -109.47
C GLY A 263 52.32 -50.12 -110.81
N ALA A 264 52.68 -48.84 -110.99
CA ALA A 264 53.37 -48.37 -112.21
C ALA A 264 54.76 -49.01 -112.37
N ARG A 265 55.53 -49.12 -111.29
CA ARG A 265 56.85 -49.80 -111.32
C ARG A 265 56.73 -51.29 -111.62
N LEU A 266 55.74 -51.97 -111.04
CA LEU A 266 55.45 -53.38 -111.33
C LEU A 266 54.98 -53.58 -112.77
N GLN A 267 54.18 -52.65 -113.30
CA GLN A 267 53.76 -52.66 -114.70
C GLN A 267 54.97 -52.50 -115.63
N VAL A 268 55.86 -51.54 -115.36
CA VAL A 268 57.11 -51.36 -116.12
C VAL A 268 58.00 -52.60 -116.02
N ALA A 269 58.13 -53.20 -114.83
CA ALA A 269 58.89 -54.44 -114.66
C ALA A 269 58.27 -55.61 -115.45
N SER A 270 56.95 -55.75 -115.43
CA SER A 270 56.22 -56.76 -116.21
C SER A 270 56.37 -56.55 -117.71
N ASP A 271 56.25 -55.32 -118.19
CA ASP A 271 56.43 -54.99 -119.61
C ASP A 271 57.89 -55.20 -120.05
N THR A 272 58.85 -54.92 -119.17
CA THR A 272 60.27 -55.21 -119.42
C THR A 272 60.53 -56.71 -119.44
N GLN A 273 59.91 -57.47 -118.55
CA GLN A 273 60.00 -58.92 -118.53
C GLN A 273 59.39 -59.53 -119.80
N ARG A 274 58.20 -59.08 -120.25
CA ARG A 274 57.61 -59.50 -121.53
C ARG A 274 58.52 -59.18 -122.71
N ARG A 275 59.15 -58.00 -122.74
CA ARG A 275 60.14 -57.65 -123.77
C ARG A 275 61.37 -58.56 -123.71
N ASN A 276 61.84 -58.90 -122.52
CA ASN A 276 62.97 -59.82 -122.36
C ASN A 276 62.61 -61.26 -122.76
N GLU A 277 61.42 -61.74 -122.41
CA GLU A 277 60.88 -63.04 -122.83
C GLU A 277 60.73 -63.10 -124.36
N ALA A 278 60.24 -62.04 -125.00
CA ALA A 278 60.21 -61.93 -126.46
C ALA A 278 61.62 -61.94 -127.07
N ARG A 279 62.58 -61.25 -126.45
CA ARG A 279 63.99 -61.24 -126.91
C ARG A 279 64.71 -62.57 -126.72
N ILE A 280 64.37 -63.32 -125.66
CA ILE A 280 64.88 -64.67 -125.42
C ILE A 280 64.30 -65.62 -126.48
N ALA A 281 62.99 -65.53 -126.77
CA ALA A 281 62.37 -66.31 -127.83
C ALA A 281 62.97 -66.04 -129.22
N GLU A 282 63.39 -64.80 -129.50
CA GLU A 282 64.14 -64.46 -130.73
C GLU A 282 65.56 -65.05 -130.75
N LEU A 283 66.24 -65.12 -129.60
CA LEU A 283 67.58 -65.71 -129.49
C LEU A 283 67.57 -67.25 -129.50
N GLU A 284 66.47 -67.88 -129.10
CA GLU A 284 66.30 -69.34 -129.15
C GLU A 284 65.84 -69.86 -130.52
N ALA A 285 65.38 -68.97 -131.41
CA ALA A 285 64.86 -69.30 -132.75
C ALA A 285 65.85 -69.06 -133.91
N GLY A 286 67.07 -68.60 -133.62
CA GLY A 286 68.16 -68.39 -134.59
C GLY A 286 69.37 -69.25 -134.29
#